data_AF-A0A6A3C4C8-F1
#
_entry.id   AF-A0A6A3C4C8-F1
#
_cell.length_a   1.000
_cell.length_b   1.000
_cell.length_c   1.000
_cell.angle_alpha   90.00
_cell.angle_beta   90.00
_cell.angle_gamma   90.00
#
_symmetry.space_group_name_H-M   'P 1'
#
loop_
_entity.id
_entity.type
_entity.pdbx_description
1 polymer ?
#
loop_
_entity_poly.entity_id
_entity_poly.type
_entity_poly.pdbx_seq_one_letter_code
_entity_poly.pdbx_strand_id
1 'polypeptide(L)'
;MACPETFSDEPLTPAGRLFLQPQTDVVIHCILRGKNACDIDAIKSAVKSSLMVQHPRFCSLFVRDKNGFEHWRRTQIDVDRHVIVINNRLDNSGEFVDERQASSSEDDDEAAVNQYVADLTVSCPLSMDKPLWELHVLMAHKHAVFRIHHALGDGISLMSMLMVSCRRTDDADALPSMVPDKRPEIKGGKGRAWFWLFGGLWWFLKMVLFTLVFSMEFVVRSFFVSDEKTVITGGDGVELWPRILVTAKFLLDDMKAVKRAVPNTVTFLELLHI
;
A
#
# COMPACT_ATOMS: atom_id res chain seq x y z
N MET A 1 -10.86 -15.02 36.06
CA MET A 1 -10.91 -15.73 34.77
C MET A 1 -11.90 -14.99 33.89
N ALA A 2 -11.41 -14.17 32.96
CA ALA A 2 -12.26 -13.55 31.95
C ALA A 2 -12.51 -14.58 30.84
N CYS A 3 -13.76 -14.76 30.40
CA CYS A 3 -14.08 -15.56 29.23
C CYS A 3 -13.28 -15.04 28.03
N PRO A 4 -12.75 -15.91 27.15
CA PRO A 4 -12.22 -15.46 25.88
C PRO A 4 -13.38 -14.84 25.10
N GLU A 5 -13.26 -13.58 24.70
CA GLU A 5 -14.22 -13.00 23.76
C GLU A 5 -14.18 -13.84 22.48
N THR A 6 -15.27 -14.55 22.21
CA THR A 6 -15.43 -15.30 20.96
C THR A 6 -15.72 -14.28 19.88
N PHE A 7 -14.66 -13.68 19.32
CA PHE A 7 -14.79 -12.88 18.11
C PHE A 7 -15.32 -13.79 17.00
N SER A 8 -16.42 -13.38 16.36
CA SER A 8 -16.96 -14.10 15.21
C SER A 8 -15.93 -14.09 14.09
N ASP A 9 -15.70 -15.26 13.48
CA ASP A 9 -14.90 -15.36 12.27
C ASP A 9 -15.61 -14.58 11.14
N GLU A 10 -14.85 -13.81 10.34
CA GLU A 10 -15.35 -12.98 9.25
C GLU A 10 -14.93 -13.61 7.90
N PRO A 11 -15.82 -13.72 6.90
CA PRO A 11 -15.46 -14.27 5.60
C PRO A 11 -14.50 -13.34 4.85
N LEU A 12 -13.73 -13.91 3.93
CA LEU A 12 -12.93 -13.09 3.01
C LEU A 12 -13.78 -12.38 1.98
N THR A 13 -13.35 -11.18 1.62
CA THR A 13 -13.85 -10.50 0.42
C THR A 13 -13.35 -11.22 -0.83
N PRO A 14 -14.06 -11.13 -1.97
CA PRO A 14 -13.59 -11.68 -3.23
C PRO A 14 -12.18 -11.22 -3.62
N ALA A 15 -11.87 -9.94 -3.40
CA ALA A 15 -10.55 -9.36 -3.64
C ALA A 15 -9.49 -9.93 -2.67
N GLY A 16 -9.80 -10.03 -1.37
CA GLY A 16 -8.90 -10.63 -0.39
C GLY A 16 -8.56 -12.09 -0.73
N ARG A 17 -9.56 -12.85 -1.18
CA ARG A 17 -9.39 -14.22 -1.64
C ARG A 17 -8.50 -14.33 -2.88
N LEU A 18 -8.66 -13.41 -3.84
CA LEU A 18 -7.80 -13.33 -5.02
C LEU A 18 -6.35 -13.08 -4.60
N PHE A 19 -6.08 -12.07 -3.78
CA PHE A 19 -4.71 -11.72 -3.41
C PHE A 19 -4.01 -12.73 -2.50
N LEU A 20 -4.73 -13.66 -1.89
CA LEU A 20 -4.15 -14.74 -1.07
C LEU A 20 -3.86 -16.02 -1.88
N GLN A 21 -4.17 -16.03 -3.18
CA GLN A 21 -3.76 -17.12 -4.05
C GLN A 21 -2.26 -17.02 -4.35
N PRO A 22 -1.52 -18.14 -4.43
CA PRO A 22 -0.08 -18.14 -4.68
C PRO A 22 0.34 -17.37 -5.95
N GLN A 23 -0.52 -17.34 -6.97
CA GLN A 23 -0.26 -16.65 -8.24
C GLN A 23 -0.41 -15.12 -8.15
N THR A 24 -1.10 -14.64 -7.13
CA THR A 24 -1.46 -13.23 -6.94
C THR A 24 -1.15 -12.75 -5.52
N ASP A 25 -0.17 -13.36 -4.87
CA ASP A 25 0.37 -12.93 -3.58
C ASP A 25 1.13 -11.61 -3.77
N VAL A 26 0.45 -10.52 -3.40
CA VAL A 26 0.98 -9.16 -3.53
C VAL A 26 1.27 -8.61 -2.15
N VAL A 27 2.52 -8.22 -1.94
CA VAL A 27 2.98 -7.52 -0.74
C VAL A 27 3.31 -6.08 -1.11
N ILE A 28 2.81 -5.16 -0.30
CA ILE A 28 3.06 -3.72 -0.40
C ILE A 28 4.17 -3.38 0.60
N HIS A 29 5.24 -2.76 0.11
CA HIS A 29 6.33 -2.24 0.94
C HIS A 29 6.24 -0.72 1.00
N CYS A 30 6.06 -0.18 2.21
CA CYS A 30 6.11 1.25 2.47
C CYS A 30 7.44 1.59 3.17
N ILE A 31 8.25 2.45 2.55
CA ILE A 31 9.54 2.88 3.11
C ILE A 31 9.36 4.25 3.75
N LEU A 32 9.73 4.37 5.02
CA LEU A 32 9.66 5.58 5.82
C LEU A 32 11.07 5.98 6.25
N ARG A 33 11.48 7.22 5.96
CA ARG A 33 12.76 7.78 6.40
C ARG A 33 12.55 8.70 7.60
N GLY A 34 13.25 8.42 8.69
CA GLY A 34 13.30 9.27 9.88
C GLY A 34 14.38 10.35 9.77
N LYS A 35 14.16 11.51 10.42
CA LYS A 35 15.22 12.53 10.59
C LYS A 35 16.22 12.12 11.66
N ASN A 36 15.71 11.55 12.75
CA ASN A 36 16.48 11.14 13.92
C ASN A 36 16.62 9.62 13.95
N ALA A 37 17.50 9.12 14.82
CA ALA A 37 17.56 7.71 15.13
C ALA A 37 16.20 7.22 15.62
N CYS A 38 15.83 6.01 15.22
CA CYS A 38 14.57 5.39 15.61
C CYS A 38 14.63 4.99 17.10
N ASP A 39 13.65 5.41 17.88
CA ASP A 39 13.43 4.88 19.23
C ASP A 39 12.47 3.69 19.14
N ILE A 40 12.99 2.49 19.38
CA ILE A 40 12.22 1.24 19.26
C ILE A 40 11.04 1.21 20.24
N ASP A 41 11.22 1.69 21.46
CA ASP A 41 10.17 1.65 22.47
C ASP A 41 9.08 2.67 22.13
N ALA A 42 9.46 3.84 21.63
CA ALA A 42 8.52 4.82 21.10
C ALA A 42 7.77 4.27 19.86
N ILE A 43 8.45 3.59 18.93
CA ILE A 43 7.82 2.96 17.76
C ILE A 43 6.82 1.88 18.19
N LYS A 44 7.23 0.97 19.07
CA LYS A 44 6.35 -0.09 19.58
C LYS A 44 5.13 0.50 20.30
N SER A 45 5.34 1.55 21.09
CA SER A 45 4.26 2.26 21.78
C SER A 45 3.31 2.94 20.79
N ALA A 46 3.86 3.62 19.77
CA ALA A 46 3.09 4.26 18.72
C ALA A 46 2.24 3.24 17.97
N VAL A 47 2.82 2.09 17.56
CA VAL A 47 2.10 1.00 16.91
C VAL A 47 0.96 0.48 17.80
N LYS A 48 1.23 0.21 19.09
CA LYS A 48 0.20 -0.24 20.06
C LYS A 48 -0.95 0.74 20.20
N SER A 49 -0.68 2.05 20.17
CA SER A 49 -1.69 3.11 20.27
C SER A 49 -2.36 3.48 18.94
N SER A 50 -1.82 3.03 17.81
CA SER A 50 -2.24 3.46 16.47
C SER A 50 -3.62 2.92 16.08
N LEU A 51 -4.25 3.58 15.11
CA LEU A 51 -5.50 3.12 14.50
C LEU A 51 -5.36 1.74 13.86
N MET A 52 -4.14 1.35 13.46
CA MET A 52 -3.87 0.05 12.85
C MET A 52 -4.24 -1.10 13.80
N VAL A 53 -3.81 -1.04 15.07
CA VAL A 53 -4.12 -2.05 16.09
C VAL A 53 -5.58 -1.95 16.58
N GLN A 54 -6.28 -0.87 16.24
CA GLN A 54 -7.73 -0.74 16.47
C GLN A 54 -8.55 -1.35 15.33
N HIS A 55 -8.00 -1.39 14.11
CA HIS A 55 -8.70 -1.86 12.93
C HIS A 55 -8.75 -3.41 12.91
N PRO A 56 -9.94 -4.03 12.82
CA PRO A 56 -10.10 -5.50 12.86
C PRO A 56 -9.21 -6.25 11.88
N ARG A 57 -9.14 -5.81 10.61
CA ARG A 57 -8.30 -6.41 9.56
C ARG A 57 -6.83 -6.61 9.96
N PHE A 58 -6.20 -5.65 10.63
CA PHE A 58 -4.79 -5.77 11.04
C PHE A 58 -4.59 -6.63 12.30
N CYS A 59 -5.70 -6.94 13.00
CA CYS A 59 -5.75 -7.81 14.17
C CYS A 59 -6.28 -9.21 13.84
N SER A 60 -6.46 -9.52 12.56
CA SER A 60 -7.05 -10.78 12.13
C SER A 60 -6.01 -11.70 11.51
N LEU A 61 -6.04 -12.94 11.95
CA LEU A 61 -5.30 -14.06 11.40
C LEU A 61 -6.06 -14.61 10.19
N PHE A 62 -5.35 -14.90 9.10
CA PHE A 62 -5.91 -15.68 8.01
C PHE A 62 -5.92 -17.16 8.40
N VAL A 63 -7.10 -17.79 8.40
CA VAL A 63 -7.27 -19.20 8.77
C VAL A 63 -8.01 -19.92 7.65
N ARG A 64 -7.53 -21.13 7.33
CA ARG A 64 -8.25 -22.07 6.48
C ARG A 64 -8.75 -23.23 7.36
N ASP A 65 -10.06 -23.40 7.42
CA ASP A 65 -10.69 -24.49 8.16
C ASP A 65 -10.44 -25.85 7.46
N LYS A 66 -10.66 -26.95 8.17
CA LYS A 66 -10.56 -28.33 7.66
C LYS A 66 -11.45 -28.57 6.45
N ASN A 67 -12.54 -27.81 6.34
CA ASN A 67 -13.49 -27.85 5.23
C ASN A 67 -13.03 -27.04 4.00
N GLY A 68 -11.85 -26.41 4.05
CA GLY A 68 -11.30 -25.57 2.97
C GLY A 68 -11.87 -24.15 2.92
N PHE A 69 -12.73 -23.77 3.87
CA PHE A 69 -13.24 -22.40 3.98
C PHE A 69 -12.18 -21.48 4.59
N GLU A 70 -12.00 -20.34 3.95
CA GLU A 70 -11.03 -19.33 4.35
C GLU A 70 -11.77 -18.20 5.07
N HIS A 71 -11.24 -17.75 6.21
CA HIS A 71 -11.84 -16.69 7.00
C HIS A 71 -10.79 -15.94 7.83
N TRP A 72 -11.15 -14.73 8.21
CA TRP A 72 -10.40 -13.90 9.14
C TRP A 72 -10.84 -14.21 10.56
N ARG A 73 -9.87 -14.54 11.42
CA ARG A 73 -10.09 -14.73 12.85
C ARG A 73 -9.40 -13.64 13.64
N ARG A 74 -10.14 -12.83 14.37
CA ARG A 74 -9.56 -11.80 15.23
C ARG A 74 -8.73 -12.45 16.34
N THR A 75 -7.53 -11.93 16.55
CA THR A 75 -6.59 -12.35 17.59
C THR A 75 -6.04 -11.15 18.35
N GLN A 76 -5.46 -11.39 19.52
CA GLN A 76 -4.61 -10.39 20.16
C GLN A 76 -3.29 -10.29 19.40
N ILE A 77 -2.85 -9.06 19.12
CA ILE A 77 -1.60 -8.78 18.42
C ILE A 77 -0.45 -8.77 19.43
N ASP A 78 0.54 -9.61 19.18
CA ASP A 78 1.86 -9.49 19.80
C ASP A 78 2.76 -8.61 18.93
N VAL A 79 2.90 -7.35 19.30
CA VAL A 79 3.64 -6.34 18.51
C VAL A 79 5.13 -6.70 18.39
N ASP A 80 5.71 -7.38 19.38
CA ASP A 80 7.13 -7.75 19.37
C ASP A 80 7.45 -8.78 18.29
N ARG A 81 6.46 -9.60 17.88
CA ARG A 81 6.58 -10.53 16.75
C ARG A 81 6.47 -9.87 15.38
N HIS A 82 5.95 -8.64 15.32
CA HIS A 82 5.74 -7.91 14.06
C HIS A 82 6.80 -6.85 13.82
N VAL A 83 7.43 -6.32 14.89
CA VAL A 83 8.51 -5.33 14.80
C VAL A 83 9.87 -6.04 14.77
N ILE A 84 10.49 -6.07 13.59
CA ILE A 84 11.81 -6.68 13.36
C ILE A 84 12.86 -5.58 13.41
N VAL A 85 13.77 -5.64 14.37
CA VAL A 85 14.80 -4.61 14.56
C VAL A 85 16.12 -5.08 13.97
N ILE A 86 16.70 -4.25 13.11
CA ILE A 86 18.00 -4.48 12.47
C ILE A 86 18.95 -3.40 12.96
N ASN A 87 19.87 -3.80 13.83
CA ASN A 87 20.83 -2.90 14.46
C ASN A 87 22.09 -2.69 13.62
N ASN A 88 22.54 -3.75 12.95
CA ASN A 88 23.77 -3.71 12.15
C ASN A 88 23.57 -2.85 10.91
N ARG A 89 24.63 -2.15 10.50
CA ARG A 89 24.65 -1.43 9.23
C ARG A 89 24.73 -2.43 8.08
N LEU A 90 23.96 -2.17 7.03
CA LEU A 90 24.06 -2.89 5.76
C LEU A 90 24.98 -2.10 4.83
N ASP A 91 25.75 -2.81 4.01
CA ASP A 91 26.41 -2.20 2.87
C ASP A 91 25.50 -2.19 1.63
N ASN A 92 26.04 -1.70 0.51
CA ASN A 92 25.32 -1.61 -0.76
C ASN A 92 25.02 -3.00 -1.37
N SER A 93 25.58 -4.08 -0.81
CA SER A 93 25.28 -5.46 -1.20
C SER A 93 24.22 -6.11 -0.31
N GLY A 94 23.79 -5.43 0.76
CA GLY A 94 22.80 -5.94 1.71
C GLY A 94 23.39 -6.80 2.82
N GLU A 95 24.73 -6.92 2.92
CA GLU A 95 25.40 -7.69 3.95
C GLU A 95 25.64 -6.86 5.22
N PHE A 96 25.65 -7.53 6.38
CA PHE A 96 25.92 -6.87 7.66
C PHE A 96 27.40 -6.53 7.80
N VAL A 97 27.70 -5.26 8.05
CA VAL A 97 29.08 -4.76 8.21
C VAL A 97 29.25 -4.11 9.58
N ASP A 98 30.44 -4.27 10.18
CA ASP A 98 30.80 -3.62 11.44
C ASP A 98 30.89 -2.10 11.25
N GLU A 99 30.30 -1.31 12.17
CA GLU A 99 30.12 0.15 12.04
C GLU A 99 31.44 0.91 11.81
N ARG A 100 32.57 0.31 12.19
CA ARG A 100 33.92 0.89 12.10
C ARG A 100 34.51 0.95 10.68
N GLN A 101 33.94 0.25 9.70
CA GLN A 101 34.47 0.20 8.33
C GLN A 101 33.59 0.91 7.28
N ALA A 102 32.40 1.37 7.64
CA ALA A 102 31.44 1.88 6.67
C ALA A 102 31.58 3.39 6.43
N SER A 103 31.60 3.80 5.16
CA SER A 103 31.33 5.19 4.78
C SER A 103 29.86 5.53 5.06
N SER A 104 29.63 6.71 5.63
CA SER A 104 28.31 7.17 6.09
C SER A 104 27.78 8.28 5.19
N SER A 105 27.57 8.00 3.91
CA SER A 105 26.85 8.93 3.03
C SER A 105 25.35 8.61 3.01
N GLU A 106 24.51 9.62 2.77
CA GLU A 106 23.06 9.40 2.64
C GLU A 106 22.72 8.52 1.44
N ASP A 107 23.51 8.60 0.37
CA ASP A 107 23.30 7.78 -0.84
C ASP A 107 23.67 6.31 -0.58
N ASP A 108 24.69 6.03 0.25
CA ASP A 108 24.99 4.66 0.69
C ASP A 108 23.87 4.10 1.57
N ASP A 109 23.28 4.91 2.45
CA ASP A 109 22.14 4.50 3.29
C ASP A 109 20.92 4.15 2.43
N GLU A 110 20.61 4.97 1.42
CA GLU A 110 19.50 4.69 0.49
C GLU A 110 19.77 3.45 -0.38
N ALA A 111 20.99 3.27 -0.87
CA ALA A 111 21.38 2.08 -1.63
C ALA A 111 21.25 0.79 -0.81
N ALA A 112 21.75 0.80 0.44
CA ALA A 112 21.63 -0.35 1.35
C ALA A 112 20.16 -0.69 1.68
N VAL A 113 19.32 0.33 1.93
CA VAL A 113 17.88 0.13 2.17
C VAL A 113 17.19 -0.41 0.91
N ASN A 114 17.54 0.09 -0.27
CA ASN A 114 16.98 -0.38 -1.53
C ASN A 114 17.33 -1.85 -1.78
N GLN A 115 18.58 -2.24 -1.56
CA GLN A 115 19.01 -3.63 -1.68
C GLN A 115 18.28 -4.53 -0.69
N TYR A 116 18.16 -4.10 0.57
CA TYR A 116 17.40 -4.80 1.59
C TYR A 116 15.92 -5.03 1.19
N VAL A 117 15.26 -4.00 0.67
CA VAL A 117 13.87 -4.11 0.20
C VAL A 117 13.79 -5.00 -1.04
N ALA A 118 14.76 -4.90 -1.96
CA ALA A 118 14.81 -5.76 -3.13
C ALA A 118 14.91 -7.24 -2.73
N ASP A 119 15.76 -7.58 -1.77
CA ASP A 119 15.85 -8.94 -1.24
C ASP A 119 14.52 -9.36 -0.60
N LEU A 120 13.87 -8.49 0.17
CA LEU A 120 12.56 -8.76 0.77
C LEU A 120 11.44 -9.03 -0.26
N THR A 121 11.58 -8.56 -1.51
CA THR A 121 10.58 -8.80 -2.56
C THR A 121 10.69 -10.17 -3.21
N VAL A 122 11.84 -10.84 -3.08
CA VAL A 122 12.08 -12.22 -3.54
C VAL A 122 12.03 -13.20 -2.37
N SER A 123 12.26 -12.70 -1.16
CA SER A 123 12.20 -13.45 0.09
C SER A 123 10.80 -13.99 0.40
N CYS A 124 10.75 -15.03 1.23
CA CYS A 124 9.55 -15.79 1.60
C CYS A 124 8.28 -14.95 1.84
N PRO A 125 7.09 -15.51 1.51
CA PRO A 125 5.81 -14.86 1.76
C PRO A 125 5.63 -14.54 3.24
N LEU A 126 4.77 -13.56 3.53
CA LEU A 126 4.42 -13.21 4.91
C LEU A 126 3.90 -14.45 5.64
N SER A 127 4.38 -14.64 6.87
CA SER A 127 3.97 -15.79 7.67
C SER A 127 2.49 -15.72 8.01
N MET A 128 1.77 -16.81 7.76
CA MET A 128 0.33 -16.93 8.01
C MET A 128 -0.01 -17.24 9.48
N ASP A 129 0.99 -17.37 10.35
CA ASP A 129 0.84 -17.66 11.78
C ASP A 129 0.63 -16.41 12.65
N LYS A 130 0.66 -15.23 12.02
CA LYS A 130 0.39 -13.92 12.60
C LYS A 130 -0.36 -13.07 11.57
N PRO A 131 -1.01 -11.97 12.00
CA PRO A 131 -1.54 -10.98 11.06
C PRO A 131 -0.53 -10.59 9.97
N LEU A 132 -1.01 -10.41 8.74
CA LEU A 132 -0.17 -10.35 7.52
C LEU A 132 0.52 -9.00 7.31
N TRP A 133 1.27 -8.54 8.29
CA TRP A 133 2.06 -7.33 8.23
C TRP A 133 3.32 -7.43 9.10
N GLU A 134 4.39 -6.73 8.73
CA GLU A 134 5.65 -6.68 9.45
C GLU A 134 6.29 -5.30 9.33
N LEU A 135 6.84 -4.79 10.42
CA LEU A 135 7.56 -3.52 10.46
C LEU A 135 9.05 -3.79 10.72
N HIS A 136 9.87 -3.55 9.72
CA HIS A 136 11.32 -3.71 9.79
C HIS A 136 11.95 -2.36 10.07
N VAL A 137 12.69 -2.23 11.17
CA VAL A 137 13.34 -0.98 11.57
C VAL A 137 14.85 -1.11 11.40
N LEU A 138 15.41 -0.40 10.42
CA LEU A 138 16.83 -0.36 10.11
C LEU A 138 17.44 0.83 10.87
N MET A 139 17.92 0.55 12.08
CA MET A 139 18.37 1.55 13.03
C MET A 139 19.56 2.37 12.51
N ALA A 140 20.56 1.68 11.96
CA ALA A 140 21.78 2.30 11.43
C ALA A 140 21.51 3.25 10.24
N HIS A 141 20.43 3.01 9.49
CA HIS A 141 20.06 3.81 8.31
C HIS A 141 18.94 4.81 8.59
N LYS A 142 18.32 4.80 9.78
CA LYS A 142 17.13 5.63 10.13
C LYS A 142 15.94 5.41 9.18
N HIS A 143 15.78 4.18 8.70
CA HIS A 143 14.67 3.80 7.82
C HIS A 143 13.79 2.76 8.50
N ALA A 144 12.50 2.79 8.19
CA ALA A 144 11.55 1.74 8.53
C ALA A 144 10.86 1.24 7.25
N VAL A 145 10.80 -0.07 7.08
CA VAL A 145 10.14 -0.73 5.96
C VAL A 145 8.92 -1.46 6.51
N PHE A 146 7.74 -1.02 6.11
CA PHE A 146 6.48 -1.62 6.49
C PHE A 146 5.99 -2.54 5.36
N ARG A 147 5.99 -3.86 5.61
CA ARG A 147 5.46 -4.89 4.72
C ARG A 147 4.02 -5.19 5.08
N ILE A 148 3.13 -5.17 4.09
CA ILE A 148 1.69 -5.40 4.28
C ILE A 148 1.17 -6.25 3.14
N HIS A 149 0.46 -7.33 3.44
CA HIS A 149 -0.20 -8.12 2.40
C HIS A 149 -1.41 -7.36 1.81
N HIS A 150 -1.55 -7.35 0.48
CA HIS A 150 -2.57 -6.56 -0.24
C HIS A 150 -4.02 -6.97 0.12
N ALA A 151 -4.23 -8.18 0.63
CA ALA A 151 -5.54 -8.59 1.16
C ALA A 151 -6.03 -7.76 2.35
N LEU A 152 -5.13 -7.04 3.06
CA LEU A 152 -5.49 -6.19 4.20
C LEU A 152 -6.05 -4.83 3.78
N GLY A 153 -5.62 -4.31 2.62
CA GLY A 153 -6.03 -3.01 2.12
C GLY A 153 -5.36 -2.66 0.80
N ASP A 154 -5.99 -1.75 0.06
CA ASP A 154 -5.41 -1.15 -1.13
C ASP A 154 -4.49 0.03 -0.80
N GLY A 155 -3.72 0.48 -1.80
CA GLY A 155 -2.75 1.57 -1.60
C GLY A 155 -3.37 2.85 -1.03
N ILE A 156 -4.60 3.19 -1.41
CA ILE A 156 -5.29 4.40 -0.93
C ILE A 156 -5.67 4.25 0.55
N SER A 157 -6.29 3.13 0.94
CA SER A 157 -6.65 2.87 2.33
C SER A 157 -5.43 2.82 3.24
N LEU A 158 -4.34 2.21 2.77
CA LEU A 158 -3.08 2.11 3.52
C LEU A 158 -2.41 3.48 3.67
N MET A 159 -2.32 4.27 2.60
CA MET A 159 -1.78 5.63 2.68
C MET A 159 -2.63 6.52 3.58
N SER A 160 -3.95 6.42 3.50
CA SER A 160 -4.87 7.15 4.41
C SER A 160 -4.65 6.77 5.87
N MET A 161 -4.55 5.47 6.17
CA MET A 161 -4.27 4.97 7.52
C MET A 161 -2.91 5.48 8.05
N LEU A 162 -1.87 5.43 7.23
CA LEU A 162 -0.55 5.94 7.58
C LEU A 162 -0.57 7.45 7.83
N MET A 163 -1.26 8.22 6.99
CA MET A 163 -1.43 9.66 7.17
C MET A 163 -2.17 10.01 8.46
N VAL A 164 -3.25 9.29 8.79
CA VAL A 164 -3.98 9.50 10.04
C VAL A 164 -3.14 9.15 11.28
N SER A 165 -2.18 8.23 11.12
CA SER A 165 -1.23 7.88 12.17
C SER A 165 -0.11 8.92 12.34
N CYS A 166 0.06 9.83 11.38
CA CYS A 166 1.04 10.90 11.41
C CYS A 166 0.42 12.20 11.95
N ARG A 167 1.26 13.05 12.56
CA ARG A 167 0.90 14.40 12.99
C ARG A 167 1.75 15.42 12.25
N ARG A 168 1.21 16.63 12.10
CA ARG A 168 1.92 17.75 11.52
C ARG A 168 3.11 18.15 12.40
N THR A 169 4.21 18.55 11.76
CA THR A 169 5.40 18.99 12.49
C THR A 169 5.23 20.37 13.13
N ASP A 170 4.32 21.18 12.59
CA ASP A 170 3.98 22.51 13.08
C ASP A 170 2.82 22.51 14.09
N ASP A 171 2.03 21.43 14.16
CA ASP A 171 0.95 21.25 15.11
C ASP A 171 0.81 19.76 15.47
N ALA A 172 1.12 19.43 16.72
CA ALA A 172 1.11 18.07 17.23
C ALA A 172 -0.29 17.42 17.23
N ASP A 173 -1.35 18.22 17.18
CA ASP A 173 -2.74 17.74 17.19
C ASP A 173 -3.40 17.70 15.80
N ALA A 174 -2.79 18.36 14.81
CA ALA A 174 -3.33 18.38 13.45
C ALA A 174 -2.86 17.19 12.60
N LEU A 175 -3.80 16.65 11.82
CA LEU A 175 -3.53 15.64 10.79
C LEU A 175 -2.85 16.29 9.57
N PRO A 176 -1.99 15.54 8.85
CA PRO A 176 -1.45 16.01 7.58
C PRO A 176 -2.58 16.22 6.56
N SER A 177 -2.73 17.46 6.09
CA SER A 177 -3.70 17.80 5.04
C SER A 177 -3.02 17.74 3.67
N MET A 178 -3.45 16.79 2.84
CA MET A 178 -3.01 16.67 1.43
C MET A 178 -4.14 16.87 0.43
N VAL A 179 -5.41 16.90 0.88
CA VAL A 179 -6.57 17.11 0.00
C VAL A 179 -6.99 18.58 0.08
N PRO A 180 -6.82 19.38 -0.98
CA PRO A 180 -7.50 20.67 -1.05
C PRO A 180 -9.01 20.42 -1.06
N ASP A 181 -9.73 21.10 -0.17
CA ASP A 181 -11.19 21.12 -0.12
C ASP A 181 -11.76 21.56 -1.48
N LYS A 182 -11.99 20.61 -2.38
CA LYS A 182 -12.86 20.86 -3.53
C LYS A 182 -14.29 20.83 -3.03
N ARG A 183 -14.74 21.96 -2.50
CA ARG A 183 -16.17 22.21 -2.32
C ARG A 183 -16.82 22.10 -3.70
N PRO A 184 -17.75 21.17 -3.93
CA PRO A 184 -18.53 21.22 -5.14
C PRO A 184 -19.36 22.52 -5.08
N GLU A 185 -19.03 23.50 -5.92
CA GLU A 185 -19.94 24.60 -6.22
C GLU A 185 -21.16 24.00 -6.92
N ILE A 186 -22.16 23.61 -6.14
CA ILE A 186 -23.49 23.30 -6.67
C ILE A 186 -24.10 24.64 -7.10
N LYS A 187 -23.88 25.01 -8.36
CA LYS A 187 -24.62 26.11 -8.99
C LYS A 187 -26.08 25.71 -9.07
N GLY A 188 -26.88 26.23 -8.12
CA GLY A 188 -28.33 26.09 -8.08
C GLY A 188 -28.99 26.78 -9.27
N GLY A 189 -29.07 26.08 -10.40
CA GLY A 189 -29.87 26.48 -11.56
C GLY A 189 -31.32 26.08 -11.37
N LYS A 190 -32.18 27.02 -10.97
CA LYS A 190 -33.62 26.84 -10.85
C LYS A 190 -34.26 27.07 -12.22
N GLY A 191 -34.72 26.00 -12.90
CA GLY A 191 -35.57 26.16 -14.08
C GLY A 191 -35.65 24.95 -15.03
N ARG A 192 -36.86 24.36 -15.12
CA ARG A 192 -37.36 23.41 -16.14
C ARG A 192 -37.15 21.91 -15.87
N ALA A 193 -37.88 21.42 -14.87
CA ALA A 193 -37.89 20.03 -14.39
C ALA A 193 -38.19 18.96 -15.46
N TRP A 194 -38.93 19.26 -16.53
CA TRP A 194 -39.27 18.24 -17.55
C TRP A 194 -38.20 18.07 -18.64
N PHE A 195 -37.44 19.11 -18.99
CA PHE A 195 -36.37 18.97 -19.98
C PHE A 195 -35.13 18.26 -19.39
N TRP A 196 -34.94 18.37 -18.07
CA TRP A 196 -33.82 17.78 -17.34
C TRP A 196 -33.97 16.27 -17.09
N LEU A 197 -35.20 15.78 -16.86
CA LEU A 197 -35.45 14.34 -16.68
C LEU A 197 -35.24 13.54 -17.98
N PHE A 198 -35.75 14.03 -19.12
CA PHE A 198 -35.47 13.41 -20.42
C PHE A 198 -33.99 13.47 -20.79
N GLY A 199 -33.33 14.61 -20.56
CA GLY A 199 -31.90 14.75 -20.77
C GLY A 199 -31.07 13.83 -19.87
N GLY A 200 -31.45 13.69 -18.59
CA GLY A 200 -30.81 12.79 -17.63
C GLY A 200 -31.02 11.32 -17.97
N LEU A 201 -32.22 10.94 -18.40
CA LEU A 201 -32.51 9.57 -18.84
C LEU A 201 -31.74 9.23 -20.13
N TRP A 202 -31.68 10.16 -21.08
CA TRP A 202 -30.89 10.00 -22.31
C TRP A 202 -29.39 9.92 -22.03
N TRP A 203 -28.89 10.74 -21.10
CA TRP A 203 -27.51 10.68 -20.63
C TRP A 203 -27.20 9.37 -19.91
N PHE A 204 -28.07 8.91 -19.03
CA PHE A 204 -27.94 7.62 -18.34
C PHE A 204 -27.96 6.45 -19.33
N LEU A 205 -28.90 6.45 -20.28
CA LEU A 205 -28.97 5.43 -21.32
C LEU A 205 -27.71 5.43 -22.18
N LYS A 206 -27.21 6.61 -22.56
CA LYS A 206 -25.92 6.75 -23.25
C LYS A 206 -24.80 6.16 -22.39
N MET A 207 -24.71 6.52 -21.11
CA MET A 207 -23.70 5.95 -20.20
C MET A 207 -23.77 4.42 -20.16
N VAL A 208 -24.96 3.84 -19.96
CA VAL A 208 -25.15 2.38 -19.96
C VAL A 208 -24.71 1.75 -21.28
N LEU A 209 -25.10 2.33 -22.44
CA LEU A 209 -24.70 1.83 -23.75
C LEU A 209 -23.19 1.92 -23.96
N PHE A 210 -22.55 3.03 -23.58
CA PHE A 210 -21.09 3.16 -23.65
C PHE A 210 -20.41 2.14 -22.73
N THR A 211 -20.88 1.98 -21.49
CA THR A 211 -20.36 0.97 -20.57
C THR A 211 -20.51 -0.43 -21.13
N LEU A 212 -21.64 -0.77 -21.76
CA LEU A 212 -21.84 -2.06 -22.43
C LEU A 212 -20.87 -2.24 -23.59
N VAL A 213 -20.71 -1.24 -24.46
CA VAL A 213 -19.76 -1.30 -25.58
C VAL A 213 -18.33 -1.52 -25.07
N PHE A 214 -17.89 -0.75 -24.08
CA PHE A 214 -16.56 -0.91 -23.48
C PHE A 214 -16.38 -2.25 -22.78
N SER A 215 -17.41 -2.74 -22.09
CA SER A 215 -17.37 -4.06 -21.42
C SER A 215 -17.26 -5.18 -22.45
N MET A 216 -18.02 -5.11 -23.54
CA MET A 216 -17.95 -6.08 -24.63
C MET A 216 -16.61 -6.01 -25.37
N GLU A 217 -16.10 -4.81 -25.64
CA GLU A 217 -14.77 -4.59 -26.23
C GLU A 217 -13.67 -5.15 -25.33
N PHE A 218 -13.74 -4.93 -24.01
CA PHE A 218 -12.81 -5.48 -23.04
C PHE A 218 -12.84 -7.01 -23.06
N VAL A 219 -14.03 -7.62 -23.01
CA VAL A 219 -14.19 -9.08 -23.09
C VAL A 219 -13.62 -9.62 -24.40
N VAL A 220 -13.95 -9.02 -25.54
CA VAL A 220 -13.41 -9.44 -26.85
C VAL A 220 -11.88 -9.33 -26.86
N ARG A 221 -11.31 -8.22 -26.35
CA ARG A 221 -9.85 -8.08 -26.27
C ARG A 221 -9.23 -9.12 -25.35
N SER A 222 -9.77 -9.36 -24.16
CA SER A 222 -9.24 -10.36 -23.23
C SER A 222 -9.22 -11.78 -23.79
N PHE A 223 -10.18 -12.15 -24.66
CA PHE A 223 -10.23 -13.48 -25.26
C PHE A 223 -9.49 -13.60 -26.61
N PHE A 224 -9.46 -12.54 -27.43
CA PHE A 224 -8.99 -12.62 -28.82
C PHE A 224 -7.70 -11.83 -29.10
N VAL A 225 -7.33 -10.88 -28.24
CA VAL A 225 -6.12 -10.07 -28.41
C VAL A 225 -5.11 -10.53 -27.38
N SER A 226 -4.09 -11.25 -27.85
CA SER A 226 -2.91 -11.51 -27.03
C SER A 226 -2.18 -10.20 -26.76
N ASP A 227 -1.71 -10.02 -25.53
CA ASP A 227 -0.87 -8.88 -25.19
C ASP A 227 0.41 -8.88 -26.04
N GLU A 228 0.79 -7.70 -26.52
CA GLU A 228 2.04 -7.52 -27.23
C GLU A 228 3.20 -7.72 -26.26
N LYS A 229 4.22 -8.48 -26.67
CA LYS A 229 5.44 -8.65 -25.86
C LYS A 229 6.20 -7.34 -25.84
N THR A 230 6.02 -6.59 -24.77
CA THR A 230 6.78 -5.35 -24.52
C THR A 230 8.14 -5.68 -23.89
N VAL A 231 9.06 -4.72 -23.90
CA VAL A 231 10.36 -4.82 -23.20
C VAL A 231 10.24 -5.05 -21.69
N ILE A 232 9.04 -4.86 -21.13
CA ILE A 232 8.72 -5.03 -19.71
C ILE A 232 8.10 -6.42 -19.45
N THR A 233 7.81 -7.20 -20.49
CA THR A 233 7.20 -8.53 -20.36
C THR A 233 8.26 -9.54 -19.94
N GLY A 234 8.15 -10.06 -18.72
CA GLY A 234 8.95 -11.19 -18.24
C GLY A 234 8.33 -12.54 -18.63
N GLY A 235 9.17 -13.56 -18.84
CA GLY A 235 8.72 -14.95 -19.02
C GLY A 235 8.46 -15.66 -17.70
N ASP A 236 8.09 -16.94 -17.75
CA ASP A 236 7.89 -17.75 -16.54
C ASP A 236 9.18 -17.82 -15.69
N GLY A 237 9.05 -17.67 -14.37
CA GLY A 237 10.16 -17.77 -13.42
C GLY A 237 10.92 -16.47 -13.15
N VAL A 238 10.58 -15.36 -13.83
CA VAL A 238 11.15 -14.03 -13.52
C VAL A 238 10.82 -13.57 -12.11
N GLU A 239 9.74 -14.09 -11.51
CA GLU A 239 9.34 -13.81 -10.13
C GLU A 239 10.38 -14.26 -9.10
N LEU A 240 11.24 -15.22 -9.46
CA LEU A 240 12.32 -15.74 -8.62
C LEU A 240 13.67 -15.03 -8.83
N TRP A 241 13.74 -14.10 -9.78
CA TRP A 241 15.00 -13.43 -10.10
C TRP A 241 15.33 -12.37 -9.03
N PRO A 242 16.62 -12.16 -8.74
CA PRO A 242 17.04 -11.06 -7.89
C PRO A 242 16.46 -9.74 -8.39
N ARG A 243 15.84 -8.97 -7.50
CA ARG A 243 15.35 -7.64 -7.83
C ARG A 243 16.42 -6.61 -7.56
N ILE A 244 16.36 -5.51 -8.30
CA ILE A 244 17.16 -4.32 -8.05
C ILE A 244 16.17 -3.19 -7.88
N LEU A 245 16.24 -2.52 -6.73
CA LEU A 245 15.43 -1.34 -6.44
C LEU A 245 16.34 -0.11 -6.53
N VAL A 246 15.87 0.92 -7.23
CA VAL A 246 16.60 2.19 -7.39
C VAL A 246 15.66 3.33 -7.04
N THR A 247 16.11 4.23 -6.19
CA THR A 247 15.38 5.44 -5.85
C THR A 247 15.73 6.56 -6.83
N ALA A 248 14.70 7.20 -7.40
CA ALA A 248 14.85 8.43 -8.15
C ALA A 248 14.19 9.58 -7.38
N LYS A 249 14.91 10.70 -7.23
CA LYS A 249 14.44 11.89 -6.51
C LYS A 249 13.93 12.90 -7.54
N PHE A 250 12.69 13.38 -7.35
CA PHE A 250 12.08 14.40 -8.19
C PHE A 250 11.62 15.58 -7.34
N LEU A 251 11.81 16.80 -7.85
CA LEU A 251 11.23 17.98 -7.22
C LEU A 251 9.73 18.04 -7.54
N LEU A 252 8.92 18.35 -6.53
CA LEU A 252 7.47 18.50 -6.72
C LEU A 252 7.13 19.60 -7.73
N ASP A 253 7.95 20.63 -7.84
CA ASP A 253 7.74 21.70 -8.80
C ASP A 253 8.02 21.25 -10.23
N ASP A 254 9.01 20.37 -10.45
CA ASP A 254 9.25 19.73 -11.74
C ASP A 254 8.07 18.85 -12.14
N MET A 255 7.51 18.08 -11.19
CA MET A 255 6.30 17.29 -11.44
C MET A 255 5.11 18.17 -11.84
N LYS A 256 4.94 19.34 -11.21
CA LYS A 256 3.89 20.31 -11.60
C LYS A 256 4.16 20.89 -12.99
N ALA A 257 5.42 21.15 -13.34
CA ALA A 257 5.79 21.64 -14.65
C ALA A 257 5.48 20.60 -15.75
N VAL A 258 5.83 19.33 -15.52
CA VAL A 258 5.49 18.21 -16.43
C VAL A 258 3.97 18.08 -16.58
N LYS A 259 3.22 18.11 -15.47
CA LYS A 259 1.74 18.06 -15.51
C LYS A 259 1.14 19.21 -16.33
N ARG A 260 1.69 20.41 -16.24
CA ARG A 260 1.24 21.57 -17.03
C ARG A 260 1.60 21.44 -18.52
N ALA A 261 2.75 20.82 -18.82
CA ALA A 261 3.26 20.68 -20.18
C ALA A 261 2.58 19.54 -20.96
N VAL A 262 2.11 18.49 -20.28
CA VAL A 262 1.50 17.31 -20.92
C VAL A 262 -0.01 17.28 -20.65
N PRO A 263 -0.86 17.82 -21.55
CA PRO A 263 -2.31 17.75 -21.39
C PRO A 263 -2.79 16.29 -21.35
N ASN A 264 -3.74 15.99 -20.46
CA ASN A 264 -4.34 14.66 -20.22
C ASN A 264 -3.44 13.58 -19.58
N THR A 265 -2.38 13.96 -18.86
CA THR A 265 -1.63 12.99 -18.04
C THR A 265 -2.28 12.78 -16.68
N VAL A 266 -2.75 11.55 -16.43
CA VAL A 266 -3.09 11.05 -15.09
C VAL A 266 -1.77 10.77 -14.38
N THR A 267 -1.27 11.72 -13.61
CA THR A 267 -0.12 11.50 -12.72
C THR A 267 -0.62 10.80 -11.46
N PHE A 268 0.15 9.85 -10.89
CA PHE A 268 -0.17 9.11 -9.65
C PHE A 268 -0.65 9.97 -8.45
N LEU A 269 -0.43 11.28 -8.50
CA LEU A 269 -1.04 12.28 -7.61
C LEU A 269 -2.59 12.29 -7.63
N GLU A 270 -3.24 11.81 -8.69
CA GLU A 270 -4.70 11.71 -8.76
C GLU A 270 -5.29 10.52 -8.01
N LEU A 271 -4.50 9.48 -7.68
CA LEU A 271 -4.96 8.37 -6.83
C LEU A 271 -5.06 8.76 -5.34
N LEU A 272 -4.41 9.86 -4.93
CA LEU A 272 -4.62 10.50 -3.62
C LEU A 272 -5.76 11.52 -3.63
N HIS A 273 -6.44 11.68 -4.77
CA HIS A 273 -7.41 12.75 -5.01
C HIS A 273 -8.81 12.25 -5.39
N ILE A 274 -9.07 10.94 -5.27
CA ILE A 274 -10.39 10.30 -5.33
C ILE A 274 -10.73 9.71 -3.96
#